data_AF-U7UVA2-F1
#
_entry.id   AF-U7UVA2-F1
#
_cell.length_a   1.000
_cell.length_b   1.000
_cell.length_c   1.000
_cell.angle_alpha   90.00
_cell.angle_beta   90.00
_cell.angle_gamma   90.00
#
_symmetry.space_group_name_H-M   'P 1'
#
loop_
_entity.id
_entity.type
_entity.pdbx_description
1 polymer ?
#
loop_
_entity_poly.entity_id
_entity_poly.type
_entity_poly.pdbx_seq_one_letter_code
_entity_poly.pdbx_strand_id
1 'polypeptide(L)' 'MTKEYYLYVKGKAVPVSEEVYKAYWKMKEREKYLYKKDRDHCVLPFSSLDHDGDCLFDVKSEGLNCIKKA' A
#
# COMPACT_ATOMS: atom_id res chain seq x y z
N MET A 1 9.91 -27.39 -5.83
CA MET A 1 9.52 -26.16 -6.55
C MET A 1 10.04 -24.97 -5.76
N THR A 2 11.12 -24.35 -6.19
CA THR A 2 11.67 -23.13 -5.58
C THR A 2 10.83 -21.95 -6.04
N LYS A 3 10.00 -21.39 -5.15
CA LYS A 3 9.25 -20.17 -5.43
C LYS A 3 10.19 -18.98 -5.25
N GLU A 4 10.31 -18.15 -6.27
CA GLU A 4 11.06 -16.91 -6.21
C GLU A 4 10.12 -15.77 -5.81
N TYR A 5 10.52 -14.96 -4.83
CA TYR A 5 9.74 -13.84 -4.33
C TYR A 5 10.44 -12.52 -4.67
N TYR A 6 9.65 -11.52 -5.04
CA TYR A 6 10.15 -10.22 -5.45
C TYR A 6 9.35 -9.09 -4.78
N LEU A 7 10.03 -8.03 -4.37
CA LEU A 7 9.43 -6.78 -3.91
C LEU A 7 9.85 -5.64 -4.82
N TYR A 8 8.92 -4.73 -5.11
CA TYR A 8 9.18 -3.56 -5.93
C TYR A 8 9.47 -2.35 -5.05
N VAL A 9 10.66 -1.80 -5.18
CA VAL A 9 11.09 -0.58 -4.47
C VAL A 9 11.46 0.45 -5.52
N LYS A 10 10.74 1.59 -5.55
CA LYS A 10 10.95 2.67 -6.53
C LYS A 10 10.95 2.16 -7.99
N GLY A 11 10.06 1.22 -8.30
CA GLY A 11 9.92 0.64 -9.64
C GLY A 11 10.96 -0.43 -10.02
N LYS A 12 11.88 -0.81 -9.12
CA LYS A 12 12.84 -1.89 -9.35
C LYS A 12 12.44 -3.16 -8.61
N ALA A 13 12.51 -4.31 -9.29
CA ALA A 13 12.28 -5.62 -8.68
C ALA A 13 13.50 -6.07 -7.88
N VAL A 14 13.31 -6.35 -6.60
CA VAL A 14 14.33 -6.84 -5.67
C VAL A 14 13.97 -8.27 -5.27
N PRO A 15 14.82 -9.27 -5.54
CA PRO A 15 14.58 -10.63 -5.08
C PRO A 15 14.70 -10.69 -3.56
N VAL A 16 13.77 -11.38 -2.91
CA VAL A 16 13.70 -11.50 -1.45
C VAL A 16 13.45 -12.94 -1.03
N SER A 17 13.79 -13.25 0.22
CA SER A 17 13.42 -14.52 0.84
C SER A 17 11.92 -14.58 1.15
N GLU A 18 11.40 -15.80 1.27
CA GLU A 18 9.99 -16.04 1.60
C GLU A 18 9.57 -15.40 2.93
N GLU A 19 10.45 -15.42 3.93
CA GLU A 19 10.20 -14.82 5.25
C GLU A 19 9.97 -13.31 5.16
N VAL A 20 10.84 -12.63 4.40
CA VAL A 20 10.74 -11.17 4.16
C VAL A 20 9.47 -10.85 3.38
N TYR A 21 9.15 -11.65 2.37
CA TYR A 21 7.92 -11.47 1.58
C TYR A 21 6.66 -11.60 2.45
N LYS A 22 6.59 -12.63 3.30
CA LYS A 22 5.46 -12.84 4.22
C LYS A 22 5.35 -11.74 5.26
N ALA A 23 6.45 -11.28 5.83
CA ALA A 23 6.47 -10.19 6.79
C ALA A 23 5.96 -8.88 6.15
N TYR A 24 6.47 -8.55 4.96
CA TYR A 24 6.01 -7.38 4.19
C TYR A 24 4.50 -7.45 3.92
N TRP A 25 4.00 -8.61 3.49
CA TRP A 25 2.59 -8.76 3.16
C TRP A 25 1.66 -8.58 4.37
N LYS A 26 2.05 -9.13 5.53
CA LYS A 26 1.32 -8.92 6.79
C LYS A 26 1.24 -7.43 7.17
N MET A 27 2.34 -6.70 7.00
CA MET A 27 2.38 -5.26 7.25
C MET A 27 1.49 -4.49 6.27
N LYS A 28 1.56 -4.82 4.97
CA LYS A 28 0.77 -4.19 3.91
C LYS A 28 -0.74 -4.43 4.09
N GLU A 29 -1.13 -5.60 4.54
CA GLU A 29 -2.53 -5.93 4.81
C GLU A 29 -3.06 -5.16 6.02
N ARG A 30 -2.25 -5.03 7.08
CA ARG A 30 -2.58 -4.19 8.25
C ARG A 30 -2.74 -2.72 7.87
N GLU A 31 -1.86 -2.18 7.04
CA GLU A 31 -1.93 -0.80 6.56
C GLU A 31 -3.23 -0.54 5.78
N LYS A 32 -3.62 -1.45 4.87
CA LYS A 32 -4.90 -1.36 4.15
C LYS A 32 -6.11 -1.40 5.08
N TYR A 33 -6.06 -2.24 6.12
CA TYR A 33 -7.14 -2.31 7.11
C TYR A 33 -7.29 -0.99 7.87
N LEU A 34 -6.18 -0.39 8.31
CA LEU A 34 -6.19 0.92 8.96
C LEU A 34 -6.75 2.00 8.04
N TYR A 35 -6.30 2.05 6.79
CA TYR A 35 -6.80 3.02 5.82
C TYR A 35 -8.31 2.90 5.59
N LYS A 36 -8.84 1.67 5.50
CA LYS A 36 -10.28 1.44 5.39
C LYS A 36 -11.02 1.93 6.63
N LYS A 37 -10.50 1.63 7.82
CA LYS A 37 -11.08 2.05 9.09
C LYS A 37 -11.08 3.58 9.24
N ASP A 38 -9.99 4.25 8.88
CA ASP A 38 -9.89 5.70 8.90
C ASP A 38 -10.89 6.34 7.92
N ARG A 39 -11.06 5.73 6.73
CA ARG A 39 -12.08 6.13 5.76
C ARG A 39 -13.51 5.96 6.30
N ASP A 40 -13.81 4.81 6.91
CA ASP A 40 -15.14 4.52 7.46
C ASP A 40 -15.49 5.46 8.63
N HIS A 41 -14.48 5.93 9.38
CA HIS A 41 -14.64 6.90 10.46
C HIS A 41 -14.44 8.36 10.04
N CYS A 42 -14.26 8.64 8.74
CA CYS A 42 -13.95 9.98 8.21
C CYS A 42 -12.80 10.69 8.95
N VAL A 43 -11.82 9.92 9.43
CA VAL A 43 -10.65 10.48 10.11
C VAL A 43 -9.69 10.97 9.04
N LEU A 44 -9.61 12.30 8.97
CA LEU A 44 -8.76 13.02 8.04
C LEU A 44 -7.30 13.02 8.56
N PRO A 45 -6.30 12.68 7.71
CA PRO A 45 -4.90 12.79 8.11
C PRO A 45 -4.54 14.27 8.33
N PHE A 46 -3.59 14.55 9.23
CA PHE A 46 -3.23 15.93 9.60
C PHE A 46 -2.92 16.84 8.39
N SER A 47 -2.33 16.28 7.33
CA SER A 47 -2.00 16.98 6.08
C SER A 47 -3.21 17.45 5.25
N SER A 48 -4.42 16.96 5.57
CA SER A 48 -5.65 17.42 4.89
C SER A 48 -6.24 18.69 5.48
N LEU A 49 -5.73 19.15 6.63
CA LEU A 49 -6.10 20.45 7.21
C LEU A 49 -5.38 21.63 6.54
N ASP A 50 -4.39 21.36 5.67
CA ASP A 50 -3.59 22.37 4.99
C ASP A 50 -4.20 22.84 3.65
N HIS A 51 -5.36 22.30 3.26
CA HIS A 51 -6.07 22.68 2.03
C HIS A 51 -7.52 23.05 2.34
N ASP A 52 -8.01 24.12 1.72
CA ASP A 52 -9.32 24.73 1.95
C ASP A 52 -10.48 23.76 1.68
N GLY A 53 -10.85 22.95 2.69
CA GLY A 53 -12.19 22.45 2.96
C GLY A 53 -12.94 21.65 1.88
N ASP A 54 -12.33 21.28 0.75
CA ASP A 54 -13.00 20.45 -0.25
C ASP A 54 -12.68 18.97 0.01
N CYS A 55 -13.56 18.33 0.77
CA CYS A 55 -13.46 16.92 1.15
C CYS A 55 -13.77 15.99 -0.04
N LEU A 56 -12.98 16.06 -1.11
CA LEU A 56 -12.92 15.04 -2.13
C LEU A 56 -11.68 14.18 -1.85
N PHE A 57 -11.92 13.02 -1.22
CA PHE A 57 -10.97 11.91 -1.15
C PHE A 57 -10.77 11.33 -2.57
N ASP A 58 -10.20 12.10 -3.49
CA ASP A 58 -9.67 11.57 -4.75
C ASP A 58 -8.33 10.92 -4.45
N VAL A 59 -8.39 9.62 -4.14
CA VAL A 59 -7.21 8.77 -4.15
C VAL A 59 -6.69 8.72 -5.58
N LYS A 60 -5.81 9.65 -5.93
CA LYS A 60 -4.81 9.37 -6.97
C LYS A 60 -3.98 8.20 -6.45
N SER A 61 -4.40 7.00 -6.85
CA SER A 61 -3.62 5.77 -6.76
C SER A 61 -2.44 5.89 -7.73
N GLU A 62 -1.51 6.78 -7.46
CA GLU A 62 -0.23 6.81 -8.13
C GLU A 62 0.68 5.82 -7.42
N GLY A 63 0.75 4.62 -7.99
CA GLY A 63 1.92 3.76 -7.85
C GLY A 63 1.75 2.48 -7.04
N LEU A 64 1.22 1.44 -7.69
CA LEU A 64 1.93 0.16 -7.93
C LEU A 64 0.92 -0.87 -8.45
N ASN A 65 0.64 -0.73 -9.74
CA ASN A 65 -0.13 -1.69 -10.51
C ASN A 65 0.85 -2.71 -11.11
N CYS A 66 1.01 -3.89 -10.50
CA CYS A 66 1.54 -5.07 -11.20
C CYS A 66 1.32 -6.36 -10.39
N ILE A 67 0.17 -6.99 -10.60
CA ILE A 67 0.07 -8.46 -10.54
C ILE A 67 0.07 -8.92 -12.00
N LYS A 68 1.20 -9.43 -12.49
CA LYS A 68 1.21 -10.38 -13.60
C LYS A 68 1.64 -11.72 -13.02
N LYS A 69 0.70 -12.65 -12.98
CA LYS A 69 0.93 -14.05 -12.66
C LYS A 69 1.37 -14.72 -13.96
N ALA A 70 2.63 -15.14 -14.03
CA ALA A 70 3.07 -16.17 -14.97
C ALA A 70 2.79 -17.55 -14.36
#